data_AF-A0A958ASK8-F1
#
_entry.id   AF-A0A958ASK8-F1
#
_cell.length_a   1.000
_cell.length_b   1.000
_cell.length_c   1.000
_cell.angle_alpha   90.00
_cell.angle_beta   90.00
_cell.angle_gamma   90.00
#
_symmetry.space_group_name_H-M   'P 1'
#
loop_
_entity.id
_entity.type
_entity.pdbx_description
1 polymer ?
#
loop_
_entity_poly.entity_id
_entity_poly.type
_entity_poly.pdbx_seq_one_letter_code
_entity_poly.pdbx_strand_id
1 'polypeptide(L)'
;MRAIKLLFFVISMVGLVGLLIFSRPAAAQTDTPSEFDSVAETEGVTLEISASDDVVPLGSVVTYTITIENNSGEAIEATLTNALPAVPDGLALQESAITATVGTVEHADNTIFWSGTLADGDESTILYTAIPPSTAATQKNIDNVAVLEFGENTLQVSDPINTEPRNYTGFWALWSRFVNFIAVALVFFDKTLASLGVPYAFGFAIILFTVLVRGATFPLNLQQIKSSKAMQALQPKLKELQEKHKGDREKLASEQMRLYKEHGVNPLGGCLPMLVQMPIWIALYRALINLSTEGLLSEGFFWIPSLAGPVSTWGGGIDWLWPFPPSIGWPNALAYLVMPVLLVVSQLFMQNQMTPPSSDPQQQQVQSIMKFMPLMFGYFALIVPSGLTLYWFTSNILGVAQHYFTKTQFDTKPNTTETSVASSSPVPASASTSTSVSAATSEGDKKEKNAKSKRKSRRKR
;
A
#
# COMPACT_ATOMS: atom_id res chain seq x y z
N MET A 1 34.91 8.46 -9.60
CA MET A 1 34.66 9.64 -8.73
C MET A 1 33.51 10.54 -9.19
N ARG A 2 33.30 10.82 -10.49
CA ARG A 2 32.18 11.66 -10.97
C ARG A 2 30.78 11.03 -10.84
N ALA A 3 30.65 9.70 -10.98
CA ALA A 3 29.38 8.99 -10.79
C ALA A 3 28.93 8.89 -9.32
N ILE A 4 29.87 8.83 -8.38
CA ILE A 4 29.57 8.85 -6.93
C ILE A 4 29.15 10.27 -6.51
N LYS A 5 29.74 11.32 -7.09
CA LYS A 5 29.29 12.70 -6.86
C LYS A 5 27.89 12.97 -7.43
N LEU A 6 27.52 12.36 -8.56
CA LEU A 6 26.16 12.47 -9.12
C LEU A 6 25.13 11.70 -8.28
N LEU A 7 25.51 10.53 -7.76
CA LEU A 7 24.67 9.74 -6.85
C LEU A 7 24.47 10.46 -5.50
N PHE A 8 25.51 11.10 -4.94
CA PHE A 8 25.37 11.95 -3.76
C PHE A 8 24.61 13.25 -4.05
N PHE A 9 24.67 13.80 -5.26
CA PHE A 9 23.90 14.99 -5.65
C PHE A 9 22.40 14.67 -5.83
N VAL A 10 22.06 13.50 -6.38
CA VAL A 10 20.67 13.03 -6.50
C VAL A 10 20.10 12.59 -5.15
N ILE A 11 20.90 11.92 -4.30
CA ILE A 11 20.51 11.58 -2.92
C ILE A 11 20.40 12.85 -2.06
N SER A 12 21.23 13.87 -2.31
CA SER A 12 21.13 15.17 -1.63
C SER A 12 19.95 16.00 -2.15
N MET A 13 19.52 15.90 -3.42
CA MET A 13 18.31 16.59 -3.90
C MET A 13 17.03 15.91 -3.42
N VAL A 14 16.96 14.57 -3.38
CA VAL A 14 15.82 13.84 -2.80
C VAL A 14 15.80 13.99 -1.28
N GLY A 15 16.97 14.10 -0.64
CA GLY A 15 17.11 14.43 0.77
C GLY A 15 16.73 15.88 1.12
N LEU A 16 17.04 16.87 0.28
CA LEU A 16 16.71 18.28 0.54
C LEU A 16 15.23 18.60 0.29
N VAL A 17 14.57 17.90 -0.65
CA VAL A 17 13.12 18.00 -0.83
C VAL A 17 12.38 17.26 0.30
N GLY A 18 12.93 16.16 0.82
CA GLY A 18 12.40 15.48 2.00
C GLY A 18 12.62 16.23 3.33
N LEU A 19 13.71 17.00 3.47
CA LEU A 19 14.04 17.73 4.71
C LEU A 19 13.38 19.12 4.80
N LEU A 20 12.89 19.67 3.68
CA LEU A 20 12.10 20.91 3.68
C LEU A 20 10.58 20.66 3.77
N ILE A 21 10.13 19.40 3.71
CA ILE A 21 8.73 19.02 3.93
C ILE A 21 8.46 18.57 5.39
N PHE A 22 9.51 18.31 6.20
CA PHE A 22 9.37 17.80 7.58
C PHE A 22 9.78 18.75 8.71
N SER A 23 9.94 20.04 8.42
CA SER A 23 9.91 21.08 9.45
C SER A 23 8.91 22.14 9.06
N ARG A 24 7.62 21.77 9.06
CA ARG A 24 6.58 22.76 9.30
C ARG A 24 6.89 23.29 10.72
N PRO A 25 7.22 24.57 10.92
CA PRO A 25 7.19 25.09 12.28
C PRO A 25 5.81 24.77 12.83
N ALA A 26 5.72 24.44 14.13
CA ALA A 26 4.46 24.46 14.85
C ALA A 26 3.85 25.85 14.63
N ALA A 27 3.07 25.99 13.55
CA ALA A 27 2.29 27.15 13.29
C ALA A 27 1.23 27.08 14.37
N ALA A 28 1.22 28.13 15.18
CA ALA A 28 0.27 28.34 16.24
C ALA A 28 -1.12 27.88 15.78
N GLN A 29 -1.73 27.09 16.65
CA GLN A 29 -3.16 26.87 16.73
C GLN A 29 -3.88 28.17 16.32
N THR A 30 -4.35 28.21 15.09
CA THR A 30 -5.31 29.19 14.59
C THR A 30 -6.54 28.37 14.22
N ASP A 31 -6.99 27.62 15.22
CA ASP A 31 -8.36 27.17 15.36
C ASP A 31 -9.15 28.47 15.61
N THR A 32 -9.66 29.10 14.56
CA THR A 32 -10.85 29.90 14.77
C THR A 32 -11.92 28.92 15.26
N PRO A 33 -12.42 29.04 16.49
CA PRO A 33 -13.59 28.25 16.89
C PRO A 33 -14.70 28.52 15.87
N SER A 34 -15.48 27.49 15.53
CA SER A 34 -16.62 27.65 14.64
C SER A 34 -17.47 28.85 15.07
N GLU A 35 -17.97 29.60 14.08
CA GLU A 35 -18.86 30.74 14.29
C GLU A 35 -20.24 30.30 14.83
N PHE A 36 -20.58 29.02 14.69
CA PHE A 36 -21.89 28.47 15.03
C PHE A 36 -21.83 27.50 16.21
N ASP A 37 -22.81 27.61 17.10
CA ASP A 37 -23.03 26.63 18.17
C ASP A 37 -23.56 25.30 17.61
N SER A 38 -23.45 24.23 18.39
CA SER A 38 -23.97 22.91 18.02
C SER A 38 -25.49 22.81 18.07
N VAL A 39 -26.16 23.81 18.66
CA VAL A 39 -27.62 23.90 18.80
C VAL A 39 -28.07 25.30 18.41
N ALA A 40 -29.14 25.39 17.60
CA ALA A 40 -29.79 26.65 17.26
C ALA A 40 -31.31 26.48 17.32
N GLU A 41 -32.01 27.50 17.82
CA GLU A 41 -33.47 27.47 17.98
C GLU A 41 -34.07 28.79 17.48
N THR A 42 -35.18 28.72 16.75
CA THR A 42 -35.97 29.88 16.34
C THR A 42 -37.42 29.47 16.11
N GLU A 43 -38.37 30.28 16.60
CA GLU A 43 -39.82 30.05 16.44
C GLU A 43 -40.32 28.66 16.88
N GLY A 44 -39.70 28.10 17.91
CA GLY A 44 -40.05 26.77 18.44
C GLY A 44 -39.52 25.60 17.61
N VAL A 45 -38.68 25.86 16.60
CA VAL A 45 -37.95 24.84 15.85
C VAL A 45 -36.51 24.80 16.35
N THR A 46 -36.04 23.61 16.72
CA THR A 46 -34.67 23.38 17.21
C THR A 46 -33.90 22.53 16.20
N LEU A 47 -32.67 22.94 15.92
CA LEU A 47 -31.69 22.20 15.14
C LEU A 47 -30.49 21.90 16.03
N GLU A 48 -30.05 20.65 16.08
CA GLU A 48 -28.87 20.21 16.80
C GLU A 48 -28.00 19.32 15.91
N ILE A 49 -26.68 19.44 16.02
CA ILE A 49 -25.71 18.54 15.41
C ILE A 49 -24.72 18.05 16.46
N SER A 50 -24.43 16.75 16.46
CA SER A 50 -23.42 16.15 17.33
C SER A 50 -22.62 15.06 16.62
N ALA A 51 -21.30 15.08 16.81
CA ALA A 51 -20.37 14.05 16.44
C ALA A 51 -20.26 13.00 17.56
N SER A 52 -19.92 11.76 17.19
CA SER A 52 -19.69 10.69 18.17
C SER A 52 -18.49 10.94 19.07
N ASP A 53 -17.50 11.69 18.58
CA ASP A 53 -16.22 11.95 19.25
C ASP A 53 -15.65 13.31 18.83
N ASP A 54 -15.23 14.13 19.79
CA ASP A 54 -14.60 15.44 19.54
C ASP A 54 -13.17 15.32 18.99
N VAL A 55 -12.51 14.19 19.23
CA VAL A 55 -11.13 13.91 18.80
C VAL A 55 -11.10 12.58 18.05
N VAL A 56 -10.80 12.65 16.75
CA VAL A 56 -10.94 11.51 15.83
C VAL A 56 -9.59 11.18 15.19
N PRO A 57 -9.10 9.94 15.31
CA PRO A 57 -7.92 9.50 14.59
C PRO A 57 -8.08 9.57 13.07
N LEU A 58 -7.01 9.90 12.34
CA LEU A 58 -7.05 9.93 10.87
C LEU A 58 -7.44 8.57 10.26
N GLY A 59 -8.45 8.61 9.39
CA GLY A 59 -9.03 7.44 8.71
C GLY A 59 -9.87 6.53 9.61
N SER A 60 -10.35 6.98 10.77
CA SER A 60 -11.43 6.31 11.51
C SER A 60 -12.79 6.89 11.15
N VAL A 61 -13.84 6.12 11.37
CA VAL A 61 -15.22 6.57 11.13
C VAL A 61 -15.68 7.43 12.30
N VAL A 62 -16.30 8.57 11.99
CA VAL A 62 -17.06 9.39 12.93
C VAL A 62 -18.53 9.34 12.53
N THR A 63 -19.41 9.20 13.50
CA THR A 63 -20.86 9.23 13.27
C THR A 63 -21.40 10.58 13.67
N TYR A 64 -22.20 11.20 12.83
CA TYR A 64 -22.89 12.45 13.13
C TYR A 64 -24.39 12.20 13.24
N THR A 65 -24.99 12.87 14.22
CA THR A 65 -26.43 12.89 14.46
C THR A 65 -26.89 14.33 14.30
N ILE A 66 -27.84 14.56 13.39
CA ILE A 66 -28.54 15.84 13.27
C ILE A 66 -29.98 15.62 13.74
N THR A 67 -30.42 16.43 14.70
CA THR A 67 -31.77 16.38 15.23
C THR A 67 -32.51 17.66 14.87
N ILE A 68 -33.71 17.49 14.33
CA ILE A 68 -34.64 18.58 14.02
C ILE A 68 -35.90 18.32 14.84
N GLU A 69 -36.23 19.23 15.74
CA GLU A 69 -37.42 19.15 16.59
C GLU A 69 -38.35 20.32 16.27
N ASN A 70 -39.64 20.04 16.10
CA ASN A 70 -40.65 21.06 15.88
C ASN A 70 -41.59 21.17 17.08
N ASN A 71 -41.51 22.26 17.82
CA ASN A 71 -42.41 22.65 18.91
C ASN A 71 -43.07 24.02 18.64
N SER A 72 -43.23 24.38 17.36
CA SER A 72 -43.78 25.68 16.94
C SER A 72 -45.30 25.80 17.14
N GLY A 73 -46.00 24.71 17.46
CA GLY A 73 -47.46 24.65 17.54
C GLY A 73 -48.16 24.36 16.21
N GLU A 74 -47.45 24.37 15.09
CA GLU A 74 -47.97 24.06 13.75
C GLU A 74 -47.04 23.10 13.00
N ALA A 75 -47.55 22.48 11.91
CA ALA A 75 -46.72 21.61 11.08
C ALA A 75 -45.82 22.47 10.16
N ILE A 76 -44.54 22.12 10.10
CA ILE A 76 -43.55 22.82 9.26
C ILE A 76 -43.08 21.92 8.12
N GLU A 77 -42.90 22.51 6.93
CA GLU A 77 -42.10 21.90 5.87
C GLU A 77 -40.68 22.46 5.96
N ALA A 78 -39.70 21.57 6.04
CA ALA A 78 -38.32 21.95 6.25
C ALA A 78 -37.38 21.19 5.30
N THR A 79 -36.30 21.87 4.91
CA THR A 79 -35.22 21.30 4.11
C THR A 79 -33.89 21.55 4.77
N LEU A 80 -33.07 20.51 4.89
CA LEU A 80 -31.74 20.57 5.47
C LEU A 80 -30.70 20.35 4.38
N THR A 81 -29.64 21.16 4.38
CA THR A 81 -28.43 20.94 3.61
C THR A 81 -27.24 20.86 4.55
N ASN A 82 -26.44 19.82 4.42
CA ASN A 82 -25.18 19.67 5.14
C ASN A 82 -24.05 19.33 4.15
N ALA A 83 -23.25 20.33 3.80
CA ALA A 83 -22.14 20.21 2.87
C ALA A 83 -20.83 19.97 3.65
N LEU A 84 -20.36 18.73 3.65
CA LEU A 84 -19.15 18.38 4.40
C LEU A 84 -17.92 19.04 3.75
N PRO A 85 -16.94 19.50 4.55
CA PRO A 85 -15.73 20.09 4.00
C PRO A 85 -15.03 19.17 3.01
N ALA A 86 -14.58 19.72 1.89
CA ALA A 86 -14.05 18.92 0.79
C ALA A 86 -12.76 18.16 1.16
N VAL A 87 -12.69 16.90 0.72
CA VAL A 87 -11.48 16.07 0.76
C VAL A 87 -10.37 16.64 -0.14
N PRO A 88 -9.08 16.42 0.17
CA PRO A 88 -8.51 15.52 1.19
C PRO A 88 -8.32 16.14 2.57
N ASP A 89 -8.63 17.42 2.75
CA ASP A 89 -8.36 18.15 4.00
C ASP A 89 -9.61 18.26 4.91
N GLY A 90 -10.76 17.80 4.44
CA GLY A 90 -12.06 17.85 5.12
C GLY A 90 -12.57 16.50 5.61
N LEU A 91 -13.84 16.19 5.34
CA LEU A 91 -14.49 14.93 5.72
C LEU A 91 -14.99 14.18 4.49
N ALA A 92 -14.76 12.88 4.43
CA ALA A 92 -15.27 12.01 3.39
C ALA A 92 -16.57 11.34 3.85
N LEU A 93 -17.70 11.70 3.25
CA LEU A 93 -19.00 11.08 3.51
C LEU A 93 -18.99 9.59 3.15
N GLN A 94 -19.57 8.74 4.01
CA GLN A 94 -19.81 7.33 3.72
C GLN A 94 -21.27 7.11 3.32
N GLU A 95 -21.51 7.00 2.02
CA GLU A 95 -22.85 6.96 1.41
C GLU A 95 -23.74 5.81 1.94
N SER A 96 -23.15 4.66 2.26
CA SER A 96 -23.89 3.45 2.65
C SER A 96 -24.56 3.50 4.04
N ALA A 97 -24.42 4.60 4.78
CA ALA A 97 -24.78 4.68 6.20
C ALA A 97 -25.64 5.91 6.56
N ILE A 98 -26.37 6.47 5.58
CA ILE A 98 -27.24 7.63 5.82
C ILE A 98 -28.68 7.19 6.04
N THR A 99 -29.28 7.60 7.15
CA THR A 99 -30.68 7.30 7.49
C THR A 99 -31.36 8.52 8.10
N ALA A 100 -32.69 8.59 7.98
CA ALA A 100 -33.52 9.50 8.75
C ALA A 100 -34.71 8.75 9.35
N THR A 101 -35.16 9.19 10.53
CA THR A 101 -36.37 8.64 11.17
C THR A 101 -37.65 9.11 10.46
N VAL A 102 -37.69 10.38 10.06
CA VAL A 102 -38.81 11.03 9.36
C VAL A 102 -38.27 11.80 8.15
N GLY A 103 -39.05 11.89 7.07
CA GLY A 103 -38.66 12.58 5.85
C GLY A 103 -37.81 11.75 4.90
N THR A 104 -37.27 12.39 3.87
CA THR A 104 -36.45 11.77 2.82
C THR A 104 -35.05 12.34 2.87
N VAL A 105 -34.05 11.47 2.81
CA VAL A 105 -32.63 11.87 2.68
C VAL A 105 -32.13 11.52 1.30
N GLU A 106 -31.43 12.46 0.69
CA GLU A 106 -30.66 12.31 -0.53
C GLU A 106 -29.22 12.77 -0.30
N HIS A 107 -28.30 12.34 -1.15
CA HIS A 107 -26.90 12.76 -1.08
C HIS A 107 -26.35 13.01 -2.49
N ALA A 108 -25.43 13.98 -2.61
CA ALA A 108 -24.64 14.19 -3.81
C ALA A 108 -23.35 14.92 -3.46
N ASP A 109 -22.23 14.57 -4.11
CA ASP A 109 -20.98 15.32 -4.05
C ASP A 109 -20.53 15.71 -2.63
N ASN A 110 -20.51 14.74 -1.69
CA ASN A 110 -20.13 14.96 -0.28
C ASN A 110 -21.09 15.88 0.50
N THR A 111 -22.32 16.06 0.01
CA THR A 111 -23.38 16.87 0.62
C THR A 111 -24.60 16.00 0.90
N ILE A 112 -25.22 16.23 2.05
CA ILE A 112 -26.45 15.57 2.49
C ILE A 112 -27.60 16.56 2.34
N PHE A 113 -28.68 16.10 1.73
CA PHE A 113 -29.94 16.83 1.60
C PHE A 113 -31.02 16.06 2.34
N TRP A 114 -31.80 16.73 3.18
CA TRP A 114 -32.99 16.16 3.77
C TRP A 114 -34.19 17.07 3.53
N SER A 115 -35.35 16.47 3.35
CA SER A 115 -36.63 17.20 3.26
C SER A 115 -37.73 16.42 3.97
N GLY A 116 -38.62 17.13 4.65
CA GLY A 116 -39.73 16.51 5.35
C GLY A 116 -40.73 17.51 5.89
N THR A 117 -41.90 16.98 6.24
CA THR A 117 -42.93 17.70 7.00
C THR A 117 -42.94 17.17 8.42
N LEU A 118 -42.82 18.05 9.41
CA LEU A 118 -42.84 17.71 10.84
C LEU A 118 -44.07 18.32 11.49
N ALA A 119 -44.91 17.51 12.15
CA ALA A 119 -46.01 18.04 12.96
C ALA A 119 -45.47 18.67 14.25
N ASP A 120 -46.33 19.37 14.98
CA ASP A 120 -46.00 19.87 16.32
C ASP A 120 -45.72 18.69 17.27
N GLY A 121 -44.59 18.77 17.96
CA GLY A 121 -44.04 17.71 18.81
C GLY A 121 -43.30 16.58 18.07
N ASP A 122 -43.16 16.65 16.74
CA ASP A 122 -42.39 15.66 15.98
C ASP A 122 -40.89 15.97 15.99
N GLU A 123 -40.09 14.91 15.93
CA GLU A 123 -38.63 14.96 15.82
C GLU A 123 -38.16 14.12 14.62
N SER A 124 -37.23 14.66 13.83
CA SER A 124 -36.46 13.92 12.84
C SER A 124 -35.01 13.82 13.27
N THR A 125 -34.48 12.60 13.27
CA THR A 125 -33.07 12.30 13.54
C THR A 125 -32.44 11.78 12.26
N ILE A 126 -31.42 12.48 11.78
CA ILE A 126 -30.63 12.12 10.60
C ILE A 126 -29.28 11.60 11.09
N LEU A 127 -28.96 10.36 10.73
CA LEU A 127 -27.70 9.71 11.07
C LEU A 127 -26.86 9.53 9.82
N TYR A 128 -25.59 9.93 9.86
CA TYR A 128 -24.64 9.64 8.79
C TYR A 128 -23.24 9.40 9.36
N THR A 129 -22.37 8.83 8.53
CA THR A 129 -20.97 8.61 8.91
C THR A 129 -20.03 9.29 7.93
N ALA A 130 -18.92 9.80 8.46
CA ALA A 130 -17.88 10.44 7.70
C ALA A 130 -16.50 10.00 8.18
N ILE A 131 -15.47 10.23 7.38
CA ILE A 131 -14.09 9.85 7.70
C ILE A 131 -13.17 11.06 7.48
N PRO A 132 -12.43 11.55 8.49
CA PRO A 132 -11.29 12.44 8.26
C PRO A 132 -10.21 11.68 7.46
N PRO A 133 -9.82 12.15 6.26
CA PRO A 133 -8.91 11.43 5.38
C PRO A 133 -7.58 11.10 6.05
N SER A 134 -7.02 9.94 5.76
CA SER A 134 -5.71 9.53 6.28
C SER A 134 -4.58 10.47 5.85
N THR A 135 -4.79 11.25 4.79
CA THR A 135 -3.86 12.24 4.25
C THR A 135 -4.05 13.65 4.81
N ALA A 136 -5.10 13.90 5.61
CA ALA A 136 -5.36 15.19 6.21
C ALA A 136 -4.27 15.61 7.22
N ALA A 137 -4.17 16.92 7.47
CA ALA A 137 -3.28 17.44 8.48
C ALA A 137 -3.70 16.98 9.89
N THR A 138 -2.73 16.56 10.70
CA THR A 138 -2.96 16.22 12.12
C THR A 138 -3.20 17.47 12.95
N GLN A 139 -3.95 17.34 14.04
CA GLN A 139 -4.31 18.44 14.96
C GLN A 139 -5.03 19.57 14.23
N LYS A 140 -5.75 19.22 13.16
CA LYS A 140 -6.59 20.13 12.41
C LYS A 140 -8.01 20.04 12.96
N ASN A 141 -8.59 21.20 13.26
CA ASN A 141 -10.00 21.35 13.48
C ASN A 141 -10.77 21.33 12.14
N ILE A 142 -11.81 20.50 12.04
CA ILE A 142 -12.63 20.36 10.84
C ILE A 142 -14.08 20.65 11.23
N ASP A 143 -14.58 21.81 10.81
CA ASP A 143 -15.95 22.24 11.04
C ASP A 143 -16.93 21.45 10.17
N ASN A 144 -18.04 20.97 10.75
CA ASN A 144 -19.14 20.37 10.02
C ASN A 144 -20.39 21.22 10.22
N VAL A 145 -20.94 21.81 9.15
CA VAL A 145 -21.99 22.82 9.25
C VAL A 145 -23.26 22.32 8.58
N ALA A 146 -24.35 22.29 9.34
CA ALA A 146 -25.67 21.95 8.85
C ALA A 146 -26.57 23.19 8.82
N VAL A 147 -27.31 23.34 7.73
CA VAL A 147 -28.22 24.47 7.49
C VAL A 147 -29.62 23.94 7.29
N LEU A 148 -30.57 24.40 8.10
CA LEU A 148 -32.00 24.10 8.01
C LEU A 148 -32.75 25.32 7.52
N GLU A 149 -33.59 25.15 6.51
CA GLU A 149 -34.49 26.17 5.99
C GLU A 149 -35.94 25.73 6.20
N PHE A 150 -36.77 26.61 6.77
CA PHE A 150 -38.20 26.40 6.96
C PHE A 150 -38.94 27.75 6.91
N GLY A 151 -40.03 27.84 6.15
CA GLY A 151 -40.73 29.12 5.95
C GLY A 151 -39.79 30.20 5.39
N GLU A 152 -39.64 31.32 6.10
CA GLU A 152 -38.68 32.39 5.80
C GLU A 152 -37.42 32.34 6.70
N ASN A 153 -37.30 31.33 7.56
CA ASN A 153 -36.25 31.22 8.56
C ASN A 153 -35.12 30.27 8.13
N THR A 154 -33.94 30.50 8.68
CA THR A 154 -32.76 29.65 8.48
C THR A 154 -32.04 29.45 9.81
N LEU A 155 -31.78 28.19 10.17
CA LEU A 155 -30.94 27.81 11.31
C LEU A 155 -29.63 27.23 10.79
N GLN A 156 -28.53 27.57 11.44
CA GLN A 156 -27.21 27.03 11.14
C GLN A 156 -26.58 26.54 12.43
N VAL A 157 -26.07 25.31 12.40
CA VAL A 157 -25.35 24.71 13.52
C VAL A 157 -24.06 24.11 13.02
N SER A 158 -23.11 23.94 13.93
CA SER A 158 -21.90 23.21 13.61
C SER A 158 -21.37 22.42 14.79
N ASP A 159 -20.76 21.28 14.49
CA ASP A 159 -20.00 20.54 15.50
C ASP A 159 -18.63 20.15 14.93
N PRO A 160 -17.55 20.86 15.32
CA PRO A 160 -16.22 20.63 14.80
C PRO A 160 -15.52 19.46 15.49
N ILE A 161 -14.80 18.66 14.70
CA ILE A 161 -13.92 17.60 15.23
C ILE A 161 -12.44 17.99 15.14
N ASN A 162 -11.64 17.50 16.07
CA ASN A 162 -10.19 17.62 16.04
C ASN A 162 -9.56 16.30 15.56
N THR A 163 -8.68 16.40 14.57
CA THR A 163 -8.00 15.21 14.05
C THR A 163 -6.74 14.87 14.83
N GLU A 164 -6.46 13.58 15.03
CA GLU A 164 -5.22 13.13 15.66
C GLU A 164 -4.51 12.01 14.88
N PRO A 165 -3.18 11.87 15.01
CA PRO A 165 -2.48 10.74 14.39
C PRO A 165 -2.90 9.43 15.05
N ARG A 166 -3.04 8.35 14.26
CA ARG A 166 -3.29 7.03 14.83
C ARG A 166 -2.16 6.57 15.76
N ASN A 167 -2.53 6.11 16.94
CA ASN A 167 -1.62 5.64 17.97
C ASN A 167 -1.12 4.22 17.70
N TYR A 168 -0.10 4.11 16.83
CA TYR A 168 0.64 2.88 16.58
C TYR A 168 1.97 2.88 17.32
N THR A 169 2.46 1.70 17.75
CA THR A 169 3.77 1.55 18.40
C THR A 169 4.69 0.60 17.63
N GLY A 170 6.01 0.79 17.79
CA GLY A 170 7.04 -0.07 17.22
C GLY A 170 7.01 -0.15 15.68
N PHE A 171 7.13 -1.37 15.13
CA PHE A 171 7.11 -1.63 13.69
C PHE A 171 5.83 -1.10 13.02
N TRP A 172 4.68 -1.20 13.69
CA TRP A 172 3.40 -0.76 13.15
C TRP A 172 3.34 0.77 12.97
N ALA A 173 4.03 1.53 13.83
CA ALA A 173 4.14 2.97 13.66
C ALA A 173 4.94 3.34 12.41
N LEU A 174 6.10 2.69 12.22
CA LEU A 174 6.92 2.88 11.03
C LEU A 174 6.15 2.46 9.76
N TRP A 175 5.46 1.33 9.83
CA TRP A 175 4.66 0.80 8.72
C TRP A 175 3.52 1.75 8.35
N SER A 176 2.78 2.26 9.33
CA SER A 176 1.70 3.23 9.11
C SER A 176 2.22 4.51 8.45
N ARG A 177 3.35 5.05 8.92
CA ARG A 177 4.00 6.21 8.31
C ARG A 177 4.42 5.94 6.86
N PHE A 178 4.88 4.73 6.56
CA PHE A 178 5.23 4.35 5.19
C PHE A 178 4.01 4.27 4.28
N VAL A 179 2.90 3.68 4.74
CA VAL A 179 1.62 3.66 4.00
C VAL A 179 1.10 5.08 3.77
N ASN A 180 1.07 5.90 4.82
CA ASN A 180 0.63 7.28 4.77
C ASN A 180 1.50 8.12 3.81
N PHE A 181 2.82 7.94 3.83
CA PHE A 181 3.72 8.58 2.88
C PHE A 181 3.34 8.29 1.43
N ILE A 182 2.99 7.04 1.11
CA ILE A 182 2.54 6.67 -0.24
C ILE A 182 1.21 7.36 -0.57
N ALA A 183 0.24 7.36 0.35
CA ALA A 183 -1.06 8.00 0.13
C ALA A 183 -0.91 9.51 -0.11
N VAL A 184 -0.13 10.21 0.73
CA VAL A 184 0.16 11.64 0.57
C VAL A 184 0.90 11.91 -0.74
N ALA A 185 1.85 11.07 -1.14
CA ALA A 185 2.55 11.22 -2.41
C ALA A 185 1.60 11.08 -3.61
N LEU A 186 0.65 10.15 -3.57
CA LEU A 186 -0.35 9.98 -4.62
C LEU A 186 -1.27 11.21 -4.72
N VAL A 187 -1.82 11.68 -3.60
CA VAL A 187 -2.65 12.90 -3.56
C VAL A 187 -1.87 14.13 -4.02
N PHE A 188 -0.59 14.22 -3.66
CA PHE A 188 0.27 15.30 -4.13
C PHE A 188 0.46 15.26 -5.66
N PHE A 189 0.75 14.09 -6.23
CA PHE A 189 0.88 13.95 -7.68
C PHE A 189 -0.44 14.21 -8.41
N ASP A 190 -1.55 13.72 -7.87
CA ASP A 190 -2.89 14.00 -8.40
C ASP A 190 -3.17 15.51 -8.43
N LYS A 191 -3.12 16.20 -7.29
CA LYS A 191 -3.31 17.66 -7.20
C LYS A 191 -2.39 18.43 -8.16
N THR A 192 -1.12 18.01 -8.24
CA THR A 192 -0.15 18.64 -9.14
C THR A 192 -0.55 18.45 -10.61
N LEU A 193 -0.90 17.24 -11.03
CA LEU A 193 -1.32 16.95 -12.40
C LEU A 193 -2.65 17.61 -12.75
N ALA A 194 -3.61 17.62 -11.83
CA ALA A 194 -4.88 18.31 -11.97
C ALA A 194 -4.67 19.82 -12.14
N SER A 195 -3.76 20.44 -11.36
CA SER A 195 -3.42 21.87 -11.49
C SER A 195 -2.79 22.23 -12.85
N LEU A 196 -2.18 21.25 -13.52
CA LEU A 196 -1.64 21.38 -14.87
C LEU A 196 -2.68 21.11 -15.96
N GLY A 197 -3.94 20.83 -15.60
CA GLY A 197 -5.02 20.54 -16.54
C GLY A 197 -4.95 19.15 -17.16
N VAL A 198 -4.24 18.20 -16.54
CA VAL A 198 -4.15 16.83 -17.03
C VAL A 198 -5.44 16.08 -16.65
N PRO A 199 -6.23 15.58 -17.62
CA PRO A 199 -7.41 14.78 -17.30
C PRO A 199 -7.00 13.44 -16.70
N TYR A 200 -7.87 12.85 -15.88
CA TYR A 200 -7.60 11.59 -15.19
C TYR A 200 -6.33 11.64 -14.32
N ALA A 201 -6.14 12.76 -13.63
CA ALA A 201 -4.92 13.09 -12.89
C ALA A 201 -4.50 11.97 -11.93
N PHE A 202 -5.44 11.36 -11.22
CA PHE A 202 -5.15 10.32 -10.24
C PHE A 202 -4.61 9.03 -10.88
N GLY A 203 -5.12 8.63 -12.04
CA GLY A 203 -4.59 7.47 -12.74
C GLY A 203 -3.17 7.71 -13.25
N PHE A 204 -2.88 8.92 -13.73
CA PHE A 204 -1.51 9.33 -14.07
C PHE A 204 -0.61 9.47 -12.83
N ALA A 205 -1.14 9.86 -11.67
CA ALA A 205 -0.42 9.90 -10.41
C ALA A 205 0.07 8.49 -10.01
N ILE A 206 -0.78 7.46 -10.15
CA ILE A 206 -0.41 6.06 -9.94
C ILE A 206 0.69 5.63 -10.93
N ILE A 207 0.55 5.97 -12.22
CA ILE A 207 1.56 5.66 -13.24
C ILE A 207 2.89 6.32 -12.92
N LEU A 208 2.89 7.61 -12.59
CA LEU A 208 4.08 8.38 -12.24
C LEU A 208 4.77 7.81 -11.00
N PHE A 209 4.01 7.52 -9.95
CA PHE A 209 4.51 6.85 -8.75
C PHE A 209 5.18 5.51 -9.10
N THR A 210 4.54 4.72 -9.98
CA THR A 210 5.09 3.43 -10.45
C THR A 210 6.43 3.62 -11.16
N VAL A 211 6.55 4.61 -12.05
CA VAL A 211 7.79 4.93 -12.76
C VAL A 211 8.89 5.32 -11.78
N LEU A 212 8.59 6.15 -10.78
CA LEU A 212 9.55 6.57 -9.77
C LEU A 212 10.05 5.40 -8.91
N VAL A 213 9.14 4.54 -8.44
CA VAL A 213 9.50 3.33 -7.67
C VAL A 213 10.35 2.39 -8.53
N ARG A 214 9.97 2.16 -9.79
CA ARG A 214 10.74 1.31 -10.73
C ARG A 214 12.11 1.91 -11.04
N GLY A 215 12.21 3.22 -11.18
CA GLY A 215 13.47 3.94 -11.35
C GLY A 215 14.39 3.80 -10.13
N ALA A 216 13.84 3.99 -8.93
CA ALA A 216 14.59 3.84 -7.68
C ALA A 216 15.06 2.39 -7.43
N THR A 217 14.24 1.39 -7.79
CA THR A 217 14.57 -0.04 -7.64
C THR A 217 15.37 -0.62 -8.82
N PHE A 218 15.54 0.14 -9.90
CA PHE A 218 16.27 -0.27 -11.10
C PHE A 218 17.67 -0.87 -10.85
N PRO A 219 18.58 -0.25 -10.06
CA PRO A 219 19.91 -0.81 -9.83
C PRO A 219 19.87 -2.15 -9.11
N LEU A 220 18.91 -2.34 -8.20
CA LEU A 220 18.70 -3.60 -7.51
C LEU A 220 18.21 -4.68 -8.50
N ASN A 221 17.22 -4.34 -9.34
CA ASN A 221 16.70 -5.23 -10.37
C ASN A 221 17.77 -5.65 -11.38
N LEU A 222 18.70 -4.77 -11.75
CA LEU A 222 19.84 -5.11 -12.60
C LEU A 222 20.76 -6.16 -11.99
N GLN A 223 21.00 -6.12 -10.67
CA GLN A 223 21.82 -7.14 -9.99
C GLN A 223 21.13 -8.52 -10.03
N GLN A 224 19.81 -8.54 -9.94
CA GLN A 224 19.01 -9.77 -9.98
C GLN A 224 19.01 -10.37 -11.38
N ILE A 225 18.90 -9.55 -12.43
CA ILE A 225 19.01 -10.02 -13.83
C ILE A 225 20.40 -10.61 -14.08
N LYS A 226 21.47 -9.99 -13.57
CA LYS A 226 22.84 -10.54 -13.65
C LYS A 226 22.94 -11.90 -12.98
N SER A 227 22.41 -12.04 -11.77
CA SER A 227 22.38 -13.31 -11.03
C SER A 227 21.59 -14.39 -11.79
N SER A 228 20.45 -14.03 -12.38
CA SER A 228 19.62 -14.95 -13.17
C SER A 228 20.32 -15.41 -14.45
N LYS A 229 21.00 -14.50 -15.18
CA LYS A 229 21.81 -14.87 -16.35
C LYS A 229 22.97 -15.80 -15.99
N ALA A 230 23.64 -15.58 -14.86
CA ALA A 230 24.68 -16.47 -14.37
C ALA A 230 24.14 -17.88 -14.05
N MET A 231 22.93 -17.98 -13.48
CA MET A 231 22.25 -19.28 -13.30
C MET A 231 21.89 -19.94 -14.62
N GLN A 232 21.42 -19.17 -15.62
CA GLN A 232 21.12 -19.71 -16.95
C GLN A 232 22.37 -20.29 -17.62
N ALA A 233 23.53 -19.65 -17.48
CA ALA A 233 24.80 -20.17 -17.99
C ALA A 233 25.23 -21.51 -17.36
N LEU A 234 24.75 -21.82 -16.14
CA LEU A 234 25.01 -23.10 -15.47
C LEU A 234 24.02 -24.21 -15.84
N GLN A 235 22.92 -23.92 -16.54
CA GLN A 235 21.94 -24.93 -16.95
C GLN A 235 22.53 -26.16 -17.66
N PRO A 236 23.49 -26.06 -18.61
CA PRO A 236 24.06 -27.26 -19.23
C PRO A 236 24.80 -28.15 -18.22
N LYS A 237 25.58 -27.56 -17.30
CA LYS A 237 26.28 -28.31 -16.24
C LYS A 237 25.30 -28.92 -15.24
N LEU A 238 24.20 -28.23 -14.95
CA LEU A 238 23.13 -28.77 -14.11
C LEU A 238 22.46 -29.98 -14.77
N LYS A 239 22.22 -29.96 -16.09
CA LYS A 239 21.67 -31.11 -16.83
C LYS A 239 22.61 -32.32 -16.77
N GLU A 240 23.91 -32.12 -16.99
CA GLU A 240 24.90 -33.20 -16.88
C GLU A 240 24.94 -33.80 -15.46
N LEU A 241 24.87 -32.95 -14.43
CA LEU A 241 24.84 -33.39 -13.03
C LEU A 241 23.56 -34.18 -12.70
N GLN A 242 22.42 -33.73 -13.21
CA GLN A 242 21.15 -34.46 -13.10
C GLN A 242 21.24 -35.83 -13.77
N GLU A 243 21.94 -35.94 -14.90
CA GLU A 243 22.14 -37.22 -15.59
C GLU A 243 23.05 -38.18 -14.82
N LYS A 244 24.13 -37.67 -14.21
CA LYS A 244 25.05 -38.46 -13.39
C LYS A 244 24.44 -39.00 -12.11
N HIS A 245 23.50 -38.26 -11.51
CA HIS A 245 22.88 -38.62 -10.24
C HIS A 245 21.39 -39.00 -10.36
N LYS A 246 20.97 -39.52 -11.54
CA LYS A 246 19.60 -40.04 -11.74
C LYS A 246 19.28 -41.08 -10.66
N GLY A 247 18.33 -40.77 -9.77
CA GLY A 247 17.86 -41.65 -8.69
C GLY A 247 18.35 -41.32 -7.27
N ASP A 248 19.33 -40.43 -7.11
CA ASP A 248 19.85 -40.02 -5.80
C ASP A 248 19.58 -38.52 -5.56
N ARG A 249 18.35 -38.21 -5.10
CA ARG A 249 17.85 -36.83 -4.95
C ARG A 249 18.65 -36.01 -3.93
N GLU A 250 19.20 -36.68 -2.91
CA GLU A 250 19.96 -36.02 -1.84
C GLU A 250 21.37 -35.64 -2.31
N LYS A 251 22.06 -36.55 -3.02
CA LYS A 251 23.35 -36.19 -3.66
C LYS A 251 23.18 -35.16 -4.76
N LEU A 252 22.13 -35.26 -5.57
CA LEU A 252 21.83 -34.28 -6.61
C LEU A 252 21.67 -32.88 -6.01
N ALA A 253 20.93 -32.73 -4.92
CA ALA A 253 20.75 -31.42 -4.27
C ALA A 253 22.06 -30.84 -3.70
N SER A 254 22.90 -31.68 -3.08
CA SER A 254 24.18 -31.24 -2.49
C SER A 254 25.22 -30.87 -3.55
N GLU A 255 25.34 -31.68 -4.61
CA GLU A 255 26.23 -31.39 -5.74
C GLU A 255 25.76 -30.16 -6.54
N GLN A 256 24.45 -29.95 -6.71
CA GLN A 256 23.92 -28.73 -7.31
C GLN A 256 24.31 -27.49 -6.49
N MET A 257 24.21 -27.56 -5.16
CA MET A 257 24.62 -26.47 -4.29
C MET A 257 26.14 -26.26 -4.32
N ARG A 258 26.94 -27.34 -4.43
CA ARG A 258 28.40 -27.23 -4.61
C ARG A 258 28.75 -26.54 -5.92
N LEU A 259 28.10 -26.92 -7.02
CA LEU A 259 28.27 -26.30 -8.34
C LEU A 259 27.98 -24.80 -8.29
N TYR A 260 26.89 -24.39 -7.64
CA TYR A 260 26.54 -22.97 -7.45
C TYR A 260 27.62 -22.22 -6.65
N LYS A 261 28.12 -22.80 -5.56
CA LYS A 261 29.19 -22.20 -4.73
C LYS A 261 30.51 -22.08 -5.50
N GLU A 262 30.90 -23.11 -6.23
CA GLU A 262 32.13 -23.13 -7.05
C GLU A 262 32.11 -22.03 -8.12
N HIS A 263 30.94 -21.73 -8.69
CA HIS A 263 30.77 -20.69 -9.71
C HIS A 263 30.36 -19.32 -9.12
N GLY A 264 30.31 -19.18 -7.79
CA GLY A 264 29.96 -17.93 -7.12
C GLY A 264 28.53 -17.44 -7.36
N VAL A 265 27.61 -18.34 -7.73
CA VAL A 265 26.21 -18.00 -8.06
C VAL A 265 25.32 -18.26 -6.85
N ASN A 266 24.56 -17.25 -6.40
CA ASN A 266 23.60 -17.42 -5.30
C ASN A 266 22.21 -17.77 -5.85
N PRO A 267 21.66 -18.98 -5.56
CA PRO A 267 20.31 -19.36 -6.02
C PRO A 267 19.20 -18.47 -5.45
N LEU A 268 19.41 -17.85 -4.27
CA LEU A 268 18.46 -16.91 -3.66
C LEU A 268 18.54 -15.49 -4.24
N GLY A 269 19.55 -15.20 -5.08
CA GLY A 269 19.67 -13.89 -5.72
C GLY A 269 18.53 -13.58 -6.69
N GLY A 270 17.86 -14.61 -7.22
CA GLY A 270 16.73 -14.48 -8.14
C GLY A 270 15.39 -14.09 -7.47
N CYS A 271 15.19 -14.38 -6.18
CA CYS A 271 13.95 -14.08 -5.47
C CYS A 271 13.98 -12.77 -4.65
N LEU A 272 15.15 -12.12 -4.58
CA LEU A 272 15.31 -10.81 -3.94
C LEU A 272 14.35 -9.71 -4.46
N PRO A 273 13.97 -9.63 -5.77
CA PRO A 273 13.04 -8.58 -6.22
C PRO A 273 11.70 -8.73 -5.55
N MET A 274 11.22 -9.97 -5.44
CA MET A 274 9.94 -10.28 -4.81
C MET A 274 9.94 -9.84 -3.34
N LEU A 275 11.02 -10.11 -2.60
CA LEU A 275 11.10 -9.74 -1.18
C LEU A 275 11.06 -8.22 -0.95
N VAL A 276 11.74 -7.44 -1.79
CA VAL A 276 11.72 -5.97 -1.68
C VAL A 276 10.42 -5.38 -2.22
N GLN A 277 9.84 -6.00 -3.24
CA GLN A 277 8.62 -5.51 -3.87
C GLN A 277 7.36 -5.76 -3.03
N MET A 278 7.33 -6.86 -2.26
CA MET A 278 6.16 -7.24 -1.45
C MET A 278 5.74 -6.14 -0.44
N PRO A 279 6.65 -5.57 0.38
CA PRO A 279 6.30 -4.46 1.26
C PRO A 279 5.76 -3.23 0.53
N ILE A 280 6.37 -2.86 -0.60
CA ILE A 280 5.92 -1.72 -1.41
C ILE A 280 4.50 -1.97 -1.94
N TRP A 281 4.25 -3.18 -2.43
CA TRP A 281 2.95 -3.57 -2.94
C TRP A 281 1.86 -3.54 -1.85
N ILE A 282 2.13 -4.13 -0.68
CA ILE A 282 1.18 -4.15 0.44
C ILE A 282 0.91 -2.72 0.93
N ALA A 283 1.94 -1.87 0.98
CA ALA A 283 1.79 -0.49 1.42
C ALA A 283 0.98 0.34 0.42
N LEU A 284 1.23 0.19 -0.88
CA LEU A 284 0.43 0.84 -1.93
C LEU A 284 -1.02 0.36 -1.91
N TYR A 285 -1.25 -0.95 -1.74
CA TYR A 285 -2.59 -1.50 -1.61
C TYR A 285 -3.35 -0.89 -0.44
N ARG A 286 -2.71 -0.79 0.73
CA ARG A 286 -3.31 -0.14 1.91
C ARG A 286 -3.58 1.34 1.67
N ALA A 287 -2.66 2.04 1.02
CA ALA A 287 -2.84 3.44 0.66
C ALA A 287 -4.05 3.63 -0.27
N LEU A 288 -4.18 2.81 -1.32
CA LEU A 288 -5.30 2.89 -2.26
C LEU A 288 -6.64 2.51 -1.62
N ILE A 289 -6.69 1.53 -0.71
CA ILE A 289 -7.92 1.25 0.05
C ILE A 289 -8.32 2.45 0.90
N ASN A 290 -7.37 3.05 1.64
CA ASN A 290 -7.69 4.22 2.46
C ASN A 290 -8.22 5.37 1.59
N LEU A 291 -7.53 5.69 0.49
CA LEU A 291 -7.96 6.73 -0.45
C LEU A 291 -9.31 6.40 -1.11
N SER A 292 -9.58 5.12 -1.38
CA SER A 292 -10.88 4.65 -1.88
C SER A 292 -11.99 4.88 -0.86
N THR A 293 -11.78 4.54 0.41
CA THR A 293 -12.77 4.78 1.47
C THR A 293 -12.97 6.26 1.75
N GLU A 294 -11.96 7.08 1.45
CA GLU A 294 -11.99 8.55 1.57
C GLU A 294 -12.63 9.24 0.35
N GLY A 295 -13.17 8.48 -0.62
CA GLY A 295 -13.82 9.03 -1.81
C GLY A 295 -12.88 9.66 -2.85
N LEU A 296 -11.56 9.61 -2.63
CA LEU A 296 -10.54 10.25 -3.49
C LEU A 296 -10.27 9.51 -4.80
N LEU A 297 -10.80 8.28 -4.95
CA LEU A 297 -10.61 7.43 -6.13
C LEU A 297 -11.90 7.23 -6.93
N SER A 298 -12.91 8.07 -6.71
CA SER A 298 -14.20 8.02 -7.42
C SER A 298 -14.07 8.34 -8.91
N GLU A 299 -13.11 9.18 -9.31
CA GLU A 299 -12.88 9.51 -10.72
C GLU A 299 -12.50 8.28 -11.56
N GLY A 300 -13.04 8.21 -12.78
CA GLY A 300 -12.69 7.19 -13.76
C GLY A 300 -11.29 7.37 -14.35
N PHE A 301 -10.81 6.34 -15.05
CA PHE A 301 -9.57 6.40 -15.82
C PHE A 301 -9.76 5.71 -17.17
N PHE A 302 -9.92 6.51 -18.23
CA PHE A 302 -10.31 6.04 -19.57
C PHE A 302 -11.59 5.19 -19.55
N TRP A 303 -11.48 3.87 -19.76
CA TRP A 303 -12.60 2.94 -19.73
C TRP A 303 -12.93 2.47 -18.32
N ILE A 304 -12.08 2.71 -17.32
CA ILE A 304 -12.31 2.30 -15.94
C ILE A 304 -13.31 3.29 -15.30
N PRO A 305 -14.49 2.86 -14.85
CA PRO A 305 -15.49 3.78 -14.32
C PRO A 305 -15.04 4.53 -13.06
N SER A 306 -14.26 3.88 -12.20
CA SER A 306 -13.68 4.45 -10.99
C SER A 306 -12.45 3.66 -10.55
N LEU A 307 -11.39 4.34 -10.10
CA LEU A 307 -10.17 3.71 -9.58
C LEU A 307 -10.35 3.00 -8.23
N ALA A 308 -11.41 3.35 -7.48
CA ALA A 308 -11.84 2.69 -6.25
C ALA A 308 -12.50 1.32 -6.52
N GLY A 309 -13.28 1.23 -7.60
CA GLY A 309 -14.16 0.11 -7.88
C GLY A 309 -13.51 -1.03 -8.69
N PRO A 310 -14.24 -2.16 -8.87
CA PRO A 310 -15.58 -2.42 -8.33
C PRO A 310 -15.55 -2.92 -6.87
N VAL A 311 -14.35 -3.12 -6.30
CA VAL A 311 -14.14 -3.56 -4.92
C VAL A 311 -13.32 -2.51 -4.17
N SER A 312 -13.99 -1.73 -3.32
CA SER A 312 -13.40 -0.67 -2.50
C SER A 312 -12.99 -1.12 -1.09
N THR A 313 -13.41 -2.32 -0.67
CA THR A 313 -13.18 -2.86 0.67
C THR A 313 -12.25 -4.07 0.66
N TRP A 314 -11.51 -4.27 1.75
CA TRP A 314 -10.59 -5.40 1.89
C TRP A 314 -11.38 -6.73 1.87
N GLY A 315 -11.21 -7.52 0.82
CA GLY A 315 -11.84 -8.84 0.72
C GLY A 315 -13.27 -8.84 0.16
N GLY A 316 -13.71 -7.78 -0.51
CA GLY A 316 -15.06 -7.66 -1.11
C GLY A 316 -15.42 -8.66 -2.23
N GLY A 317 -14.61 -9.72 -2.39
CA GLY A 317 -14.93 -10.85 -3.25
C GLY A 317 -15.19 -10.49 -4.72
N ILE A 318 -15.97 -11.34 -5.38
CA ILE A 318 -16.39 -11.17 -6.78
C ILE A 318 -17.92 -11.00 -6.88
N ASP A 319 -18.55 -10.53 -5.80
CA ASP A 319 -20.01 -10.36 -5.72
C ASP A 319 -20.52 -9.28 -6.69
N TRP A 320 -19.63 -8.44 -7.21
CA TRP A 320 -19.96 -7.53 -8.30
C TRP A 320 -20.21 -8.25 -9.65
N LEU A 321 -19.77 -9.51 -9.79
CA LEU A 321 -20.04 -10.39 -10.94
C LEU A 321 -21.21 -11.35 -10.72
N TRP A 322 -21.73 -11.48 -9.49
CA TRP A 322 -22.76 -12.44 -9.12
C TRP A 322 -23.84 -11.84 -8.21
N PRO A 323 -25.15 -12.11 -8.38
CA PRO A 323 -25.77 -13.04 -9.32
C PRO A 323 -25.68 -12.58 -10.78
N PHE A 324 -26.18 -13.39 -11.69
CA PHE A 324 -26.27 -13.04 -13.11
C PHE A 324 -27.68 -12.53 -13.43
N PRO A 325 -27.84 -11.33 -14.02
CA PRO A 325 -26.80 -10.40 -14.49
C PRO A 325 -26.02 -9.69 -13.35
N PRO A 326 -24.78 -9.24 -13.60
CA PRO A 326 -23.93 -8.59 -12.58
C PRO A 326 -24.64 -7.44 -11.85
N SER A 327 -24.42 -7.31 -10.54
CA SER A 327 -25.08 -6.30 -9.69
C SER A 327 -24.79 -4.85 -10.10
N ILE A 328 -23.61 -4.61 -10.69
CA ILE A 328 -23.21 -3.29 -11.21
C ILE A 328 -23.63 -3.05 -12.68
N GLY A 329 -24.31 -4.02 -13.30
CA GLY A 329 -24.70 -4.01 -14.70
C GLY A 329 -23.56 -4.39 -15.65
N TRP A 330 -23.94 -4.91 -16.83
CA TRP A 330 -23.00 -5.37 -17.85
C TRP A 330 -22.00 -4.32 -18.36
N PRO A 331 -22.40 -3.06 -18.64
CA PRO A 331 -21.45 -2.06 -19.14
C PRO A 331 -20.29 -1.83 -18.17
N ASN A 332 -20.60 -1.63 -16.89
CA ASN A 332 -19.59 -1.42 -15.85
C ASN A 332 -18.79 -2.69 -15.57
N ALA A 333 -19.44 -3.86 -15.53
CA ALA A 333 -18.75 -5.13 -15.31
C ALA A 333 -17.71 -5.40 -16.41
N LEU A 334 -18.07 -5.20 -17.68
CA LEU A 334 -17.14 -5.35 -18.79
C LEU A 334 -15.98 -4.35 -18.70
N ALA A 335 -16.28 -3.10 -18.38
CA ALA A 335 -15.29 -2.04 -18.21
C ALA A 335 -14.22 -2.41 -17.15
N TYR A 336 -14.65 -2.95 -16.00
CA TYR A 336 -13.73 -3.41 -14.95
C TYR A 336 -12.97 -4.68 -15.32
N LEU A 337 -13.56 -5.59 -16.11
CA LEU A 337 -12.90 -6.83 -16.55
C LEU A 337 -11.76 -6.62 -17.54
N VAL A 338 -11.74 -5.50 -18.28
CA VAL A 338 -10.66 -5.22 -19.26
C VAL A 338 -9.29 -5.22 -18.58
N MET A 339 -9.14 -4.59 -17.42
CA MET A 339 -7.84 -4.45 -16.75
C MET A 339 -7.25 -5.79 -16.26
N PRO A 340 -7.97 -6.63 -15.51
CA PRO A 340 -7.52 -7.98 -15.15
C PRO A 340 -7.16 -8.83 -16.36
N VAL A 341 -7.96 -8.78 -17.44
CA VAL A 341 -7.67 -9.55 -18.67
C VAL A 341 -6.38 -9.06 -19.32
N LEU A 342 -6.21 -7.75 -19.49
CA LEU A 342 -4.97 -7.18 -20.03
C LEU A 342 -3.76 -7.51 -19.16
N LEU A 343 -3.92 -7.48 -17.83
CA LEU A 343 -2.88 -7.88 -16.89
C LEU A 343 -2.45 -9.33 -17.13
N VAL A 344 -3.39 -10.27 -17.14
CA VAL A 344 -3.14 -11.70 -17.37
C VAL A 344 -2.47 -11.93 -18.72
N VAL A 345 -3.03 -11.35 -19.79
CA VAL A 345 -2.51 -11.50 -21.15
C VAL A 345 -1.08 -10.96 -21.25
N SER A 346 -0.82 -9.78 -20.67
CA SER A 346 0.52 -9.18 -20.66
C SER A 346 1.54 -10.06 -19.92
N GLN A 347 1.15 -10.67 -18.81
CA GLN A 347 2.01 -11.54 -18.02
C GLN A 347 2.26 -12.89 -18.70
N LEU A 348 1.24 -13.51 -19.30
CA LEU A 348 1.38 -14.73 -20.08
C LEU A 348 2.31 -14.52 -21.30
N PHE A 349 2.14 -13.39 -22.00
CA PHE A 349 3.02 -13.02 -23.11
C PHE A 349 4.48 -12.88 -22.63
N MET A 350 4.70 -12.15 -21.53
CA MET A 350 6.03 -11.96 -20.97
C MET A 350 6.68 -13.28 -20.55
N GLN A 351 5.91 -14.15 -19.90
CA GLN A 351 6.38 -15.42 -19.37
C GLN A 351 6.78 -16.39 -20.48
N ASN A 352 5.98 -16.49 -21.55
CA ASN A 352 6.30 -17.34 -22.68
C ASN A 352 7.63 -16.94 -23.35
N GLN A 353 7.98 -15.66 -23.34
CA GLN A 353 9.22 -15.16 -23.95
C GLN A 353 10.46 -15.34 -23.06
N MET A 354 10.29 -15.44 -21.73
CA MET A 354 11.41 -15.43 -20.78
C MET A 354 11.72 -16.79 -20.15
N THR A 355 10.86 -17.79 -20.32
CA THR A 355 11.00 -19.09 -19.64
C THR A 355 11.59 -20.15 -20.58
N PRO A 356 12.84 -20.61 -20.39
CA PRO A 356 13.40 -21.68 -21.22
C PRO A 356 12.73 -23.03 -20.92
N PRO A 357 12.45 -23.87 -21.93
CA PRO A 357 11.86 -25.19 -21.72
C PRO A 357 12.83 -26.10 -20.95
N SER A 358 12.35 -26.76 -19.90
CA SER A 358 13.13 -27.74 -19.13
C SER A 358 12.52 -29.14 -19.22
N SER A 359 13.37 -30.16 -19.37
CA SER A 359 12.98 -31.58 -19.38
C SER A 359 12.98 -32.24 -17.99
N ASP A 360 13.40 -31.52 -16.95
CA ASP A 360 13.49 -32.02 -15.58
C ASP A 360 12.11 -31.95 -14.88
N PRO A 361 11.59 -33.06 -14.29
CA PRO A 361 10.33 -33.07 -13.55
C PRO A 361 10.22 -32.01 -12.44
N GLN A 362 11.32 -31.71 -11.72
CA GLN A 362 11.29 -30.70 -10.66
C GLN A 362 11.20 -29.28 -11.24
N GLN A 363 11.91 -29.01 -12.33
CA GLN A 363 11.82 -27.72 -13.03
C GLN A 363 10.48 -27.57 -13.76
N GLN A 364 9.89 -28.66 -14.28
CA GLN A 364 8.54 -28.66 -14.85
C GLN A 364 7.47 -28.31 -13.81
N GLN A 365 7.62 -28.77 -12.57
CA GLN A 365 6.71 -28.37 -11.48
C GLN A 365 6.80 -26.87 -11.20
N VAL A 366 8.02 -26.31 -11.12
CA VAL A 366 8.22 -24.86 -10.94
C VAL A 366 7.67 -24.07 -12.13
N GLN A 367 7.89 -24.54 -13.36
CA GLN A 367 7.34 -23.92 -14.57
C GLN A 367 5.81 -23.95 -14.61
N SER A 368 5.19 -25.02 -14.11
CA SER A 368 3.74 -25.15 -14.02
C SER A 368 3.14 -24.16 -13.01
N ILE A 369 3.79 -23.98 -11.87
CA ILE A 369 3.42 -22.95 -10.88
C ILE A 369 3.54 -21.56 -11.49
N MET A 370 4.64 -21.29 -12.21
CA MET A 370 4.86 -20.02 -12.88
C MET A 370 3.75 -19.73 -13.90
N LYS A 371 3.34 -20.71 -14.72
CA LYS A 371 2.25 -20.57 -15.70
C LYS A 371 0.88 -20.24 -15.08
N PHE A 372 0.65 -20.67 -13.85
CA PHE A 372 -0.59 -20.40 -13.12
C PHE A 372 -0.59 -19.02 -12.43
N MET A 373 0.58 -18.48 -12.10
CA MET A 373 0.72 -17.24 -11.36
C MET A 373 0.02 -16.04 -12.02
N PRO A 374 0.05 -15.83 -13.35
CA PRO A 374 -0.73 -14.78 -14.00
C PRO A 374 -2.23 -14.89 -13.75
N LEU A 375 -2.79 -16.10 -13.77
CA LEU A 375 -4.22 -16.31 -13.49
C LEU A 375 -4.56 -15.97 -12.04
N MET A 376 -3.68 -16.29 -11.10
CA MET A 376 -3.82 -15.89 -9.70
C MET A 376 -3.80 -14.36 -9.52
N PHE A 377 -2.89 -13.65 -10.20
CA PHE A 377 -2.89 -12.18 -10.21
C PHE A 377 -4.13 -11.59 -10.90
N GLY A 378 -4.65 -12.27 -11.94
CA GLY A 378 -5.92 -11.94 -12.56
C GLY A 378 -7.09 -12.03 -11.58
N TYR A 379 -7.16 -13.12 -10.79
CA TYR A 379 -8.14 -13.26 -9.72
C TYR A 379 -7.97 -12.18 -8.64
N PHE A 380 -6.73 -11.90 -8.20
CA PHE A 380 -6.48 -10.82 -7.25
C PHE A 380 -6.89 -9.46 -7.78
N ALA A 381 -6.73 -9.20 -9.08
CA ALA A 381 -7.18 -7.97 -9.71
C ALA A 381 -8.71 -7.81 -9.73
N LEU A 382 -9.49 -8.87 -9.50
CA LEU A 382 -10.96 -8.79 -9.38
C LEU A 382 -11.43 -8.42 -7.96
N ILE A 383 -10.57 -8.57 -6.95
CA ILE A 383 -10.92 -8.44 -5.52
C ILE A 383 -10.19 -7.28 -4.83
N VAL A 384 -9.55 -6.40 -5.60
CA VAL A 384 -8.81 -5.22 -5.14
C VAL A 384 -9.27 -4.00 -5.94
N PRO A 385 -9.01 -2.77 -5.44
CA PRO A 385 -9.29 -1.56 -6.19
C PRO A 385 -8.59 -1.55 -7.56
N SER A 386 -9.28 -1.11 -8.61
CA SER A 386 -8.72 -1.11 -9.98
C SER A 386 -7.47 -0.24 -10.12
N GLY A 387 -7.29 0.78 -9.27
CA GLY A 387 -6.03 1.55 -9.18
C GLY A 387 -4.80 0.67 -8.88
N LEU A 388 -4.95 -0.41 -8.10
CA LEU A 388 -3.86 -1.35 -7.86
C LEU A 388 -3.58 -2.21 -9.10
N THR A 389 -4.61 -2.57 -9.84
CA THR A 389 -4.47 -3.27 -11.12
C THR A 389 -3.76 -2.41 -12.15
N LEU A 390 -4.05 -1.11 -12.20
CA LEU A 390 -3.35 -0.12 -13.01
C LEU A 390 -1.86 -0.04 -12.64
N TYR A 391 -1.54 -0.03 -11.36
CA TYR A 391 -0.16 -0.13 -10.87
C TYR A 391 0.52 -1.40 -11.39
N TRP A 392 -0.09 -2.57 -11.22
CA TRP A 392 0.51 -3.84 -11.68
C TRP A 392 0.73 -3.86 -13.19
N PHE A 393 -0.26 -3.42 -13.96
CA PHE A 393 -0.17 -3.39 -15.41
C PHE A 393 0.94 -2.44 -15.89
N THR A 394 1.01 -1.24 -15.33
CA THR A 394 2.08 -0.26 -15.61
C THR A 394 3.45 -0.84 -15.23
N SER A 395 3.53 -1.45 -14.04
CA SER A 395 4.74 -2.09 -13.52
C SER A 395 5.21 -3.23 -14.43
N ASN A 396 4.30 -4.00 -15.03
CA ASN A 396 4.62 -5.03 -16.01
C ASN A 396 5.19 -4.42 -17.30
N ILE A 397 4.55 -3.38 -17.86
CA ILE A 397 5.06 -2.68 -19.06
C ILE A 397 6.48 -2.16 -18.83
N LEU A 398 6.71 -1.50 -17.69
CA LEU A 398 8.05 -1.02 -17.32
C LEU A 398 9.04 -2.18 -17.12
N GLY A 399 8.58 -3.31 -16.58
CA GLY A 399 9.37 -4.53 -16.47
C GLY A 399 9.79 -5.09 -17.84
N VAL A 400 8.88 -5.11 -18.81
CA VAL A 400 9.19 -5.50 -20.21
C VAL A 400 10.20 -4.54 -20.81
N ALA A 401 9.97 -3.23 -20.70
CA ALA A 401 10.87 -2.21 -21.20
C ALA A 401 12.27 -2.35 -20.58
N GLN A 402 12.35 -2.56 -19.26
CA GLN A 402 13.58 -2.83 -18.54
C GLN A 402 14.27 -4.11 -19.05
N HIS A 403 13.52 -5.19 -19.28
CA HIS A 403 14.08 -6.45 -19.79
C HIS A 403 14.71 -6.27 -21.16
N TYR A 404 14.03 -5.60 -22.10
CA TYR A 404 14.58 -5.32 -23.43
C TYR A 404 15.82 -4.42 -23.36
N PHE A 405 15.77 -3.34 -22.57
CA PHE A 405 16.94 -2.48 -22.35
C PHE A 405 18.13 -3.29 -21.80
N THR A 406 17.87 -4.18 -20.86
CA THR A 406 18.92 -4.98 -20.22
C THR A 406 19.48 -6.06 -21.15
N LYS A 407 18.65 -6.68 -22.00
CA LYS A 407 19.09 -7.67 -22.99
C LYS A 407 20.14 -7.07 -23.93
N THR A 408 19.87 -5.89 -24.48
CA THR A 408 20.82 -5.19 -25.37
C THR A 408 22.18 -4.92 -24.73
N GLN A 409 22.22 -4.58 -23.44
CA GLN A 409 23.47 -4.31 -22.70
C GLN A 409 24.35 -5.55 -22.49
N PHE A 410 23.75 -6.72 -22.37
CA PHE A 410 24.46 -7.98 -22.11
C PHE A 410 24.81 -8.77 -23.37
N ASP A 411 24.01 -8.64 -24.44
CA ASP A 411 24.28 -9.32 -25.71
C ASP A 411 25.36 -8.57 -26.54
N THR A 412 25.64 -7.29 -26.24
CA THR A 412 26.62 -6.45 -26.95
C THR A 412 28.06 -6.59 -26.44
N LYS A 413 28.34 -7.47 -25.45
CA LYS A 413 29.72 -7.80 -25.03
C LYS A 413 30.05 -9.23 -25.44
N PRO A 414 30.65 -9.47 -26.63
CA PRO A 414 31.17 -10.78 -26.97
C PRO A 414 32.36 -11.12 -26.07
N ASN A 415 32.46 -12.40 -25.73
CA ASN A 415 33.54 -13.01 -24.94
C ASN A 415 34.93 -12.50 -25.36
N THR A 416 35.66 -11.94 -24.41
CA THR A 416 37.12 -12.09 -24.36
C THR A 416 37.50 -12.11 -22.89
N THR A 417 37.61 -13.30 -22.32
CA THR A 417 38.72 -13.76 -21.47
C THR A 417 38.36 -15.17 -20.99
N GLU A 418 38.52 -16.17 -21.86
CA GLU A 418 38.96 -17.47 -21.37
C GLU A 418 40.47 -17.38 -21.12
N THR A 419 40.92 -18.03 -20.03
CA THR A 419 42.31 -18.21 -19.58
C THR A 419 42.83 -17.18 -18.57
N SER A 420 42.65 -17.49 -17.27
CA SER A 420 43.78 -17.80 -16.39
C SER A 420 43.26 -18.24 -15.02
N VAL A 421 43.36 -19.54 -14.80
CA VAL A 421 43.45 -20.12 -13.46
C VAL A 421 44.78 -19.66 -12.87
N ALA A 422 44.75 -18.85 -11.82
CA ALA A 422 45.90 -18.66 -10.94
C ALA A 422 45.39 -18.54 -9.50
N SER A 423 45.49 -19.67 -8.83
CA SER A 423 45.51 -19.90 -7.39
C SER A 423 46.40 -18.95 -6.58
N SER A 424 46.12 -18.92 -5.27
CA SER A 424 46.91 -18.39 -4.12
C SER A 424 46.36 -17.07 -3.55
N SER A 425 46.14 -16.89 -2.24
CA SER A 425 46.40 -17.69 -1.05
C SER A 425 45.72 -17.04 0.19
N PRO A 426 45.80 -17.64 1.40
CA PRO A 426 44.81 -17.50 2.47
C PRO A 426 45.03 -16.30 3.40
N VAL A 427 43.98 -15.94 4.15
CA VAL A 427 44.06 -15.02 5.30
C VAL A 427 44.89 -15.67 6.42
N PRO A 428 45.96 -15.03 6.93
CA PRO A 428 46.60 -15.47 8.15
C PRO A 428 45.92 -14.81 9.36
N ALA A 429 45.46 -15.65 10.28
CA ALA A 429 45.31 -15.27 11.67
C ALA A 429 46.71 -15.10 12.28
N SER A 430 47.01 -13.96 12.89
CA SER A 430 48.00 -13.87 13.96
C SER A 430 47.70 -12.68 14.87
N ALA A 431 47.77 -12.97 16.16
CA ALA A 431 47.60 -12.07 17.27
C ALA A 431 48.79 -11.12 17.45
N SER A 432 48.53 -9.94 18.03
CA SER A 432 49.50 -9.25 18.89
C SER A 432 48.79 -8.31 19.87
N THR A 433 48.69 -8.82 21.10
CA THR A 433 48.76 -8.17 22.42
C THR A 433 49.22 -6.71 22.46
N SER A 434 48.53 -5.83 23.20
CA SER A 434 48.94 -5.41 24.56
C SER A 434 48.27 -4.12 25.08
N THR A 435 48.01 -4.13 26.39
CA THR A 435 48.15 -3.01 27.35
C THR A 435 46.87 -2.33 27.92
N SER A 436 46.37 -2.93 29.03
CA SER A 436 46.02 -2.38 30.38
C SER A 436 45.16 -1.10 30.53
N VAL A 437 44.25 -0.97 31.51
CA VAL A 437 44.44 -0.95 32.99
C VAL A 437 43.09 -1.08 33.75
N SER A 438 43.10 -1.83 34.87
CA SER A 438 42.34 -1.83 36.17
C SER A 438 40.82 -1.52 36.26
N ALA A 439 40.03 -2.10 37.19
CA ALA A 439 40.28 -2.32 38.62
C ALA A 439 39.30 -3.33 39.30
N ALA A 440 39.83 -4.05 40.31
CA ALA A 440 39.29 -4.49 41.62
C ALA A 440 37.97 -5.33 41.69
N THR A 441 37.75 -6.36 42.53
CA THR A 441 38.34 -6.76 43.83
C THR A 441 37.88 -8.19 44.22
N SER A 442 38.72 -8.90 45.00
CA SER A 442 38.46 -9.91 46.06
C SER A 442 37.59 -11.16 45.76
N GLU A 443 37.79 -12.36 46.30
CA GLU A 443 38.72 -13.05 47.20
C GLU A 443 38.21 -14.50 47.27
N GLY A 444 39.01 -15.46 47.72
CA GLY A 444 38.45 -16.61 48.46
C GLY A 444 38.58 -18.01 47.85
N ASP A 445 39.82 -18.50 47.85
CA ASP A 445 40.22 -19.77 48.45
C ASP A 445 39.72 -21.15 47.91
N LYS A 446 40.71 -21.83 47.31
CA LYS A 446 41.29 -23.15 47.68
C LYS A 446 40.66 -24.48 47.23
N LYS A 447 41.51 -25.14 46.41
CA LYS A 447 42.05 -26.52 46.51
C LYS A 447 41.12 -27.69 46.23
N GLU A 448 41.57 -28.83 45.71
CA GLU A 448 42.73 -29.30 44.92
C GLU A 448 42.46 -30.81 44.75
N LYS A 449 42.81 -31.39 43.60
CA LYS A 449 43.19 -32.83 43.43
C LYS A 449 42.07 -33.87 43.65
N ASN A 450 41.99 -35.01 42.96
CA ASN A 450 42.83 -35.65 41.97
C ASN A 450 42.03 -36.78 41.31
N ALA A 451 42.38 -37.08 40.06
CA ALA A 451 42.62 -38.42 39.52
C ALA A 451 41.54 -39.54 39.55
N LYS A 452 41.22 -39.95 38.32
CA LYS A 452 41.29 -41.33 37.80
C LYS A 452 40.20 -42.35 38.21
N SER A 453 39.70 -42.95 37.13
CA SER A 453 39.72 -44.40 36.85
C SER A 453 38.41 -45.18 37.02
N LYS A 454 38.13 -45.92 35.94
CA LYS A 454 37.44 -47.23 35.82
C LYS A 454 35.91 -47.24 35.63
N ARG A 455 35.54 -47.42 34.36
CA ARG A 455 35.24 -48.72 33.71
C ARG A 455 34.13 -49.59 34.33
N LYS A 456 33.27 -50.05 33.42
CA LYS A 456 32.31 -51.18 33.45
C LYS A 456 30.97 -50.89 34.13
N SER A 457 29.90 -50.70 33.34
CA SER A 457 29.05 -51.77 32.79
C SER A 457 28.35 -52.61 33.86
N ARG A 458 27.03 -52.49 33.95
CA ARG A 458 26.13 -53.64 33.73
C ARG A 458 24.67 -53.21 33.67
N ARG A 459 24.05 -53.59 32.55
CA ARG A 459 22.62 -53.88 32.39
C ARG A 459 22.02 -54.59 33.61
N LYS A 460 20.83 -54.12 33.99
CA LYS A 460 19.58 -54.82 34.37
C LYS A 460 18.79 -53.76 35.17
N ARG A 461 17.54 -53.48 34.89
CA ARG A 461 16.46 -54.33 34.39
C ARG A 461 15.36 -53.44 33.82
#